data_AF-A0A2M7CN22-F1
#
_entry.id   AF-A0A2M7CN22-F1
#
_cell.length_a   1.000
_cell.length_b   1.000
_cell.length_c   1.000
_cell.angle_alpha   90.00
_cell.angle_beta   90.00
_cell.angle_gamma   90.00
#
_symmetry.space_group_name_H-M   'P 1'
#
loop_
_entity.id
_entity.type
_entity.pdbx_description
1 polymer ?
#
loop_
_entity_poly.entity_id
_entity_poly.type
_entity_poly.pdbx_seq_one_letter_code
_entity_poly.pdbx_strand_id
1 'polypeptide(L)'
;MDSTKLPRPRFWTRDSSILLGGFFLVIFLIVYIWWPLAEEVLSYIDWNGPWWRTMDWLLLGVFAFMSLTIVSRADLKTDALIVFVGMCGGLAIESWGTQTNLWHYYTAERPPLWIIPAWPIASLSIDRITRLLSFLNTKA
;
A
#
# COMPACT_ATOMS: atom_id res chain seq x y z
N MET A 1 -23.71 16.32 -37.65
CA MET A 1 -22.61 15.43 -37.19
C MET A 1 -22.35 15.76 -35.75
N ASP A 2 -22.93 14.96 -34.86
CA ASP A 2 -22.86 15.17 -33.42
C ASP A 2 -21.44 14.86 -32.93
N SER A 3 -20.75 15.89 -32.43
CA SER A 3 -19.45 15.71 -31.78
C SER A 3 -19.72 15.07 -30.42
N THR A 4 -19.68 13.74 -30.38
CA THR A 4 -19.66 12.97 -29.13
C THR A 4 -18.38 13.33 -28.39
N LYS A 5 -18.47 14.34 -27.51
CA LYS A 5 -17.41 14.69 -26.57
C LYS A 5 -17.12 13.44 -25.73
N LEU A 6 -16.03 12.75 -26.05
CA LEU A 6 -15.52 11.66 -25.23
C LEU A 6 -15.43 12.15 -23.78
N PRO A 7 -16.03 11.44 -22.81
CA PRO A 7 -16.06 11.89 -21.43
C PRO A 7 -14.62 12.07 -20.94
N ARG A 8 -14.32 13.25 -20.38
CA ARG A 8 -13.00 13.55 -19.83
C ARG A 8 -12.67 12.50 -18.75
N PRO A 9 -11.48 11.89 -18.77
CA PRO A 9 -11.10 10.92 -17.75
C PRO A 9 -11.14 11.59 -16.37
N ARG A 10 -12.06 11.15 -15.52
CA ARG A 10 -12.27 11.72 -14.18
C ARG A 10 -11.18 11.16 -13.26
N PHE A 11 -10.47 12.05 -12.57
CA PHE A 11 -9.43 11.68 -11.62
C PHE A 11 -9.97 10.91 -10.41
N TRP A 12 -11.26 11.09 -10.11
CA TRP A 12 -11.96 10.51 -8.97
C TRP A 12 -13.17 9.68 -9.44
N THR A 13 -13.21 8.39 -9.12
CA THR A 13 -14.32 7.48 -9.45
C THR A 13 -15.14 7.13 -8.21
N ARG A 14 -16.32 6.52 -8.39
CA ARG A 14 -17.07 5.93 -7.25
C ARG A 14 -16.22 4.88 -6.53
N ASP A 15 -15.48 4.10 -7.29
CA ASP A 15 -14.59 3.05 -6.77
C ASP A 15 -13.46 3.63 -5.92
N SER A 16 -12.88 4.78 -6.31
CA SER A 16 -11.93 5.52 -5.46
C SER A 16 -12.53 5.92 -4.11
N SER A 17 -13.83 6.28 -4.08
CA SER A 17 -14.50 6.67 -2.83
C SER A 17 -14.75 5.47 -1.92
N ILE A 18 -15.11 4.31 -2.50
CA ILE A 18 -15.29 3.06 -1.77
C ILE A 18 -13.95 2.57 -1.21
N LEU A 19 -12.88 2.59 -2.02
CA LEU A 19 -11.55 2.20 -1.58
C LEU A 19 -10.99 3.13 -0.51
N LEU A 20 -11.20 4.45 -0.64
CA LEU A 20 -10.82 5.41 0.40
C LEU A 20 -11.60 5.15 1.70
N GLY A 21 -12.90 4.88 1.61
CA GLY A 21 -13.72 4.54 2.78
C GLY A 21 -13.24 3.27 3.46
N GLY A 22 -12.98 2.20 2.69
CA GLY A 22 -12.40 0.96 3.18
C GLY A 22 -11.01 1.16 3.80
N PHE A 23 -10.17 1.97 3.18
CA PHE A 23 -8.85 2.33 3.70
C PHE A 23 -8.94 3.02 5.06
N PHE A 24 -9.81 4.03 5.20
CA PHE A 24 -10.01 4.69 6.49
C PHE A 24 -10.64 3.77 7.53
N LEU A 25 -11.56 2.88 7.14
CA LEU A 25 -12.11 1.87 8.04
C LEU A 25 -11.02 0.93 8.56
N VAL A 26 -10.13 0.46 7.68
CA VAL A 26 -8.99 -0.40 8.07
C VAL A 26 -8.03 0.34 8.99
N ILE A 27 -7.67 1.59 8.68
CA ILE A 27 -6.86 2.42 9.59
C ILE A 27 -7.53 2.55 10.95
N PHE A 28 -8.82 2.88 10.98
CA PHE A 28 -9.58 3.03 12.21
C PHE A 28 -9.56 1.73 13.04
N LEU A 29 -9.80 0.58 12.41
CA LEU A 29 -9.75 -0.71 13.08
C LEU A 29 -8.35 -1.04 13.61
N ILE A 30 -7.30 -0.75 12.84
CA ILE A 30 -5.91 -0.95 13.30
C ILE A 30 -5.65 -0.09 14.53
N VAL A 31 -5.96 1.21 14.48
CA VAL A 31 -5.76 2.12 15.61
C VAL A 31 -6.55 1.66 16.83
N TYR A 32 -7.81 1.28 16.65
CA TYR A 32 -8.68 0.84 17.74
C TYR A 32 -8.19 -0.46 18.39
N ILE A 33 -7.88 -1.49 17.59
CA ILE A 33 -7.45 -2.80 18.09
C ILE A 33 -6.08 -2.72 18.75
N TRP A 34 -5.16 -1.97 18.14
CA TRP A 34 -3.75 -1.90 18.58
C TRP A 34 -3.46 -0.72 19.50
N TRP A 35 -4.47 0.03 19.94
CA TRP A 35 -4.30 1.16 20.85
C TRP A 35 -3.49 0.82 22.11
N PRO A 36 -3.72 -0.32 22.80
CA PRO A 36 -2.93 -0.65 24.00
C PRO A 36 -1.43 -0.86 23.70
N LEU A 37 -1.11 -1.46 22.56
CA LEU A 37 0.29 -1.61 22.13
C LEU A 37 0.89 -0.26 21.75
N ALA A 38 0.11 0.62 21.11
CA ALA A 38 0.54 1.96 20.78
C ALA A 38 0.88 2.75 22.06
N GLU A 39 0.06 2.67 23.12
CA GLU A 39 0.36 3.30 24.41
C GLU A 39 1.69 2.81 25.00
N GLU A 40 1.94 1.50 24.97
CA GLU A 40 3.21 0.92 25.44
C GLU A 40 4.39 1.46 24.62
N VAL A 41 4.31 1.43 23.28
CA VAL A 41 5.37 1.91 22.40
C VAL A 41 5.62 3.42 22.58
N LEU A 42 4.56 4.22 22.68
CA LEU A 42 4.63 5.67 22.86
C LEU A 42 5.19 6.05 24.24
N SER A 43 5.10 5.17 25.25
CA SER A 43 5.69 5.39 26.58
C SER A 43 7.21 5.35 26.59
N TYR A 44 7.84 4.65 25.62
CA TYR A 44 9.30 4.63 25.47
C TYR A 44 9.85 5.91 24.82
N ILE A 45 8.99 6.76 24.26
CA ILE A 45 9.41 8.00 23.60
C ILE A 45 9.56 9.10 24.64
N ASP A 46 10.74 9.73 24.67
CA ASP A 46 10.92 10.97 25.43
C ASP A 46 10.24 12.15 24.71
N TRP A 47 9.05 12.50 25.18
CA TRP A 47 8.24 13.61 24.67
C TRP A 47 8.78 15.00 25.05
N ASN A 48 9.67 15.09 26.05
CA ASN A 48 10.28 16.37 26.46
C ASN A 48 11.55 16.68 25.64
N GLY A 49 12.10 15.67 24.96
CA GLY A 49 13.25 15.77 24.08
C GLY A 49 12.89 16.00 22.60
N PRO A 50 13.88 15.88 21.70
CA PRO A 50 13.68 16.00 20.26
C PRO A 50 13.02 14.74 19.66
N TRP A 51 11.75 14.50 20.01
CA TRP A 51 10.94 13.35 19.58
C TRP A 51 10.88 13.16 18.05
N TRP A 52 11.08 14.22 17.26
CA TRP A 52 11.15 14.10 15.80
C TRP A 52 12.34 13.27 15.32
N ARG A 53 13.35 13.03 16.16
CA ARG A 53 14.48 12.15 15.79
C ARG A 53 14.17 10.67 15.99
N THR A 54 13.24 10.34 16.88
CA THR A 54 12.80 8.95 17.11
C THR A 54 11.72 8.53 16.12
N MET A 55 11.06 9.49 15.46
CA MET A 55 10.15 9.24 14.35
C MET A 55 10.87 8.74 13.10
N ASP A 56 10.39 7.61 12.56
CA ASP A 56 10.81 7.11 11.25
C ASP A 56 10.06 7.85 10.14
N TRP A 57 10.65 8.96 9.69
CA TRP A 57 10.11 9.77 8.59
C TRP A 57 10.05 9.04 7.26
N LEU A 58 10.96 8.09 7.03
CA LEU A 58 10.98 7.32 5.79
C LEU A 58 9.78 6.38 5.74
N LEU A 59 9.53 5.67 6.84
CA LEU A 59 8.37 4.80 6.98
C LEU A 59 7.06 5.56 6.78
N LEU A 60 6.91 6.70 7.47
CA LEU A 60 5.72 7.55 7.31
C LEU A 60 5.56 8.07 5.88
N GLY A 61 6.66 8.53 5.26
CA GLY A 61 6.65 9.04 3.90
C GLY A 61 6.27 7.96 2.87
N VAL A 62 6.86 6.77 2.98
CA VAL A 62 6.56 5.63 2.09
C VAL A 62 5.14 5.13 2.30
N PHE A 63 4.68 5.03 3.55
CA PHE A 63 3.29 4.66 3.85
C PHE A 63 2.29 5.66 3.25
N ALA A 64 2.51 6.95 3.44
CA ALA A 64 1.65 8.00 2.88
C ALA A 64 1.66 7.98 1.35
N PHE A 65 2.84 7.82 0.75
CA PHE A 65 3.01 7.74 -0.69
C PHE A 65 2.27 6.54 -1.29
N MET A 66 2.51 5.32 -0.79
CA MET A 66 1.84 4.11 -1.28
C MET A 66 0.32 4.15 -1.07
N SER A 67 -0.13 4.72 0.06
CA SER A 67 -1.57 4.90 0.31
C SER A 67 -2.21 5.83 -0.72
N LEU A 68 -1.56 6.95 -1.02
CA LEU A 68 -2.04 7.91 -2.01
C LEU A 68 -2.04 7.31 -3.43
N THR A 69 -0.97 6.60 -3.81
CA THR A 69 -0.86 6.01 -5.16
C THR A 69 -1.96 4.98 -5.39
N ILE A 70 -2.22 4.08 -4.44
CA ILE A 70 -3.22 3.01 -4.60
C ILE A 70 -4.65 3.57 -4.69
N VAL A 71 -4.97 4.60 -3.90
CA VAL A 71 -6.30 5.26 -3.93
C VAL A 71 -6.50 6.04 -5.24
N SER A 72 -5.43 6.60 -5.80
CA SER A 72 -5.51 7.38 -7.03
C SER A 72 -5.91 6.53 -8.24
N ARG A 73 -6.94 6.97 -8.98
CA ARG A 73 -7.42 6.36 -10.24
C ARG A 73 -7.67 4.85 -10.16
N ALA A 74 -8.23 4.38 -9.05
CA ALA A 74 -8.50 2.96 -8.85
C ALA A 74 -9.51 2.37 -9.83
N ASP A 75 -9.23 1.15 -10.27
CA ASP A 75 -10.05 0.33 -11.16
C ASP A 75 -10.13 -1.08 -10.57
N LEU A 76 -11.22 -1.35 -9.85
CA LEU A 76 -11.40 -2.57 -9.08
C LEU A 76 -11.23 -3.85 -9.91
N LYS A 77 -11.55 -3.83 -11.21
CA LYS A 77 -11.42 -5.03 -12.06
C LYS A 77 -9.96 -5.37 -12.32
N THR A 78 -9.18 -4.37 -12.70
CA THR A 78 -7.75 -4.56 -12.97
C THR A 78 -6.99 -4.78 -11.68
N ASP A 79 -7.34 -4.02 -10.64
CA ASP A 79 -6.69 -4.08 -9.34
C ASP A 79 -6.88 -5.44 -8.67
N ALA A 80 -8.06 -6.07 -8.79
CA ALA A 80 -8.30 -7.40 -8.26
C ALA A 80 -7.37 -8.46 -8.87
N LEU A 81 -7.09 -8.37 -10.17
CA LEU A 81 -6.16 -9.27 -10.84
C LEU A 81 -4.71 -9.03 -10.40
N ILE A 82 -4.30 -7.77 -10.29
CA ILE A 82 -2.97 -7.41 -9.78
C ILE A 82 -2.81 -7.89 -8.34
N VAL A 83 -3.83 -7.73 -7.50
CA VAL A 83 -3.82 -8.21 -6.12
C VAL A 83 -3.69 -9.72 -6.07
N PHE A 84 -4.48 -10.44 -6.88
CA PHE A 84 -4.41 -11.90 -6.96
C PHE A 84 -3.02 -12.40 -7.38
N VAL A 85 -2.48 -11.85 -8.49
CA VAL A 85 -1.14 -12.21 -8.97
C VAL A 85 -0.07 -11.84 -7.95
N GLY A 86 -0.17 -10.67 -7.33
CA GLY A 86 0.76 -10.20 -6.30
C GLY A 86 0.75 -11.10 -5.06
N MET A 87 -0.41 -11.57 -4.61
CA MET A 87 -0.50 -12.52 -3.49
C MET A 87 0.11 -13.88 -3.83
N CYS A 88 -0.25 -14.47 -4.98
CA CYS A 88 0.28 -15.76 -5.39
C CYS A 88 1.80 -15.72 -5.66
N GLY A 89 2.27 -14.67 -6.34
CA GLY A 89 3.68 -14.45 -6.61
C GLY A 89 4.47 -14.18 -5.33
N GLY A 90 3.94 -13.34 -4.44
CA GLY A 90 4.54 -13.06 -3.14
C GLY A 90 4.65 -14.32 -2.29
N LEU A 91 3.57 -15.11 -2.20
CA LEU A 91 3.60 -16.42 -1.54
C LEU A 91 4.69 -17.34 -2.08
N ALA A 92 4.82 -17.44 -3.40
CA ALA A 92 5.83 -18.28 -4.04
C ALA A 92 7.26 -17.81 -3.73
N ILE A 93 7.52 -16.50 -3.86
CA ILE A 93 8.84 -15.91 -3.61
C ILE A 93 9.22 -16.01 -2.14
N GLU A 94 8.31 -15.67 -1.22
CA GLU A 94 8.56 -15.77 0.22
C GLU A 94 8.76 -17.21 0.66
N SER A 95 7.94 -18.14 0.14
CA SER A 95 8.11 -19.57 0.44
C SER A 95 9.47 -20.06 -0.03
N TRP A 96 9.85 -19.72 -1.26
CA TRP A 96 11.11 -20.15 -1.82
C TRP A 96 12.31 -19.55 -1.06
N GLY A 97 12.34 -18.23 -0.87
CA GLY A 97 13.49 -17.56 -0.26
C GLY A 97 13.71 -17.91 1.21
N THR A 98 12.63 -18.02 1.98
CA THR A 98 12.73 -18.38 3.41
C THR A 98 13.05 -19.86 3.63
N GLN A 99 12.57 -20.76 2.76
CA GLN A 99 12.90 -22.20 2.86
C GLN A 99 14.32 -22.51 2.38
N THR A 100 14.79 -21.81 1.35
CA THR A 100 16.17 -21.96 0.83
C THR A 100 17.20 -21.20 1.66
N ASN A 101 16.77 -20.46 2.69
CA ASN A 101 17.63 -19.64 3.55
C ASN A 101 18.36 -18.52 2.76
N LEU A 102 17.75 -18.01 1.68
CA LEU A 102 18.25 -16.82 0.98
C LEU A 102 18.05 -15.55 1.82
N TRP A 103 16.95 -15.48 2.59
CA TRP A 103 16.70 -14.45 3.59
C TRP A 103 15.96 -15.01 4.80
N HIS A 104 16.02 -14.27 5.91
CA HIS A 104 15.38 -14.62 7.18
C HIS A 104 14.65 -13.43 7.79
N TYR A 105 13.50 -13.72 8.40
CA TYR A 105 12.75 -12.75 9.21
C TYR A 105 13.08 -12.94 10.68
N TYR A 106 12.96 -11.86 11.45
CA TYR A 106 13.16 -11.86 12.90
C TYR A 106 12.17 -12.77 13.65
N THR A 107 11.03 -13.11 13.02
CA THR A 107 10.03 -14.06 13.54
C THR A 107 10.37 -15.53 13.27
N ALA A 108 11.40 -15.81 12.47
CA ALA A 108 11.79 -17.15 12.02
C ALA A 108 10.73 -17.96 11.23
N GLU A 109 9.61 -17.33 10.83
CA GLU A 109 8.53 -17.95 10.05
C GLU A 109 8.92 -18.23 8.58
N ARG A 110 8.34 -19.28 7.96
CA ARG A 110 8.67 -19.73 6.59
C ARG A 110 7.46 -20.34 5.83
N PRO A 111 6.79 -19.61 4.92
CA PRO A 111 6.84 -18.15 4.74
C PRO A 111 6.06 -17.43 5.86
N PRO A 112 6.46 -16.20 6.22
CA PRO A 112 5.65 -15.36 7.08
C PRO A 112 4.35 -14.96 6.35
N LEU A 113 3.20 -15.17 6.98
CA LEU A 113 1.92 -14.83 6.33
C LEU A 113 1.63 -13.32 6.33
N TRP A 114 2.19 -12.59 7.30
CA TRP A 114 1.96 -11.17 7.48
C TRP A 114 2.61 -10.29 6.41
N ILE A 115 3.63 -10.78 5.69
CA ILE A 115 4.26 -10.02 4.60
C ILE A 115 3.53 -10.20 3.26
N ILE A 116 2.71 -11.26 3.10
CA ILE A 116 2.01 -11.55 1.84
C ILE A 116 1.17 -10.36 1.37
N PRO A 117 0.40 -9.65 2.22
CA PRO A 117 -0.36 -8.48 1.79
C PRO A 117 0.49 -7.31 1.29
N ALA A 118 1.79 -7.25 1.60
CA ALA A 118 2.67 -6.18 1.12
C ALA A 118 2.98 -6.29 -0.39
N TRP A 119 3.05 -7.52 -0.92
CA TRP A 119 3.30 -7.79 -2.35
C TRP A 119 2.28 -7.17 -3.31
N PRO A 120 0.95 -7.31 -3.10
CA PRO A 120 -0.04 -6.66 -3.95
C PRO A 120 -0.04 -5.13 -3.79
N ILE A 121 0.23 -4.59 -2.60
CA ILE A 121 0.37 -3.13 -2.38
C ILE A 121 1.52 -2.56 -3.22
N ALA A 122 2.68 -3.22 -3.20
CA ALA A 122 3.84 -2.83 -4.01
C ALA A 122 3.52 -2.92 -5.51
N SER A 123 2.88 -4.01 -5.93
CA SER A 123 2.52 -4.25 -7.34
C SER A 123 1.53 -3.21 -7.88
N LEU A 124 0.50 -2.85 -7.10
CA LEU A 124 -0.43 -1.77 -7.43
C LEU A 124 0.30 -0.42 -7.51
N SER A 125 1.17 -0.12 -6.54
CA SER A 125 1.95 1.13 -6.56
C SER A 125 2.79 1.26 -7.83
N ILE A 126 3.45 0.18 -8.27
CA ILE A 126 4.22 0.13 -9.52
C ILE A 126 3.31 0.37 -10.72
N ASP A 127 2.19 -0.35 -10.84
CA ASP A 127 1.22 -0.15 -11.94
C ASP A 127 0.76 1.31 -12.04
N ARG A 128 0.45 1.95 -10.90
CA ARG A 128 0.03 3.35 -10.86
C ARG A 128 1.11 4.31 -11.32
N ILE A 129 2.35 4.11 -10.87
CA ILE A 129 3.50 4.91 -11.29
C ILE A 129 3.73 4.75 -12.80
N THR A 130 3.69 3.51 -13.32
CA THR A 130 3.85 3.25 -14.74
C THR A 130 2.78 3.95 -15.58
N ARG A 131 1.50 3.85 -15.19
CA ARG A 131 0.39 4.54 -15.89
C ARG A 131 0.54 6.06 -15.87
N LEU A 132 0.99 6.62 -14.74
CA LEU A 132 1.26 8.04 -14.61
C LEU A 132 2.38 8.47 -15.56
N LEU A 133 3.50 7.75 -15.56
CA LEU A 133 4.63 8.03 -16.44
C LEU A 133 4.25 7.93 -17.92
N SER A 134 3.50 6.89 -18.31
CA SER A 134 3.00 6.75 -19.68
C SER A 134 2.09 7.91 -20.08
N PHE A 135 1.22 8.36 -19.18
CA PHE A 135 0.36 9.53 -19.43
C PHE A 135 1.16 10.82 -19.62
N LEU A 136 2.20 11.05 -18.81
CA LEU A 136 3.08 12.21 -18.95
C LEU A 136 3.85 12.16 -20.26
N ASN A 137 4.39 11.00 -20.62
CA ASN A 137 5.15 10.80 -21.86
C ASN A 137 4.29 10.94 -23.13
N THR A 138 2.98 10.66 -23.06
CA THR A 138 2.05 10.82 -24.20
C THR A 138 1.53 12.26 -24.34
N LYS A 139 1.75 13.11 -23.34
CA LYS A 139 1.30 14.51 -23.31
C LYS A 139 2.42 15.55 -23.45
N ALA A 140 3.67 15.10 -23.36
CA ALA A 140 4.85 15.86 -23.78
C ALA A 140 5.03 15.77 -25.30
#